data_AF-A0A645F709-F1
#
_entry.id   AF-A0A645F709-F1
#
_cell.length_a   1.000
_cell.length_b   1.000
_cell.length_c   1.000
_cell.angle_alpha   90.00
_cell.angle_beta   90.00
_cell.angle_gamma   90.00
#
_symmetry.space_group_name_H-M   'P 1'
#
loop_
_entity.id
_entity.type
_entity.pdbx_description
1 polymer ?
#
loop_
_entity_poly.entity_id
_entity_poly.type
_entity_poly.pdbx_seq_one_letter_code
_entity_poly.pdbx_strand_id
1 'polypeptide(L)'
;MRQIKSFNAVRMMVAGFVILFMALSYGNVDGMIAKYNIARYENGTLNNLDIEALAQLSEASVPYIYKAYQNTSNQNLKADLKNILVQSSSGEDSNLFVDPETFRNFNFQDRTADEIARS
;
A
#
# COMPACT_ATOMS: atom_id res chain seq x y z
N MET A 1 -13.31 -48.47 16.95
CA MET A 1 -13.35 -47.38 15.95
C MET A 1 -12.61 -46.19 16.54
N ARG A 2 -11.51 -45.73 15.90
CA ARG A 2 -10.78 -44.54 16.35
C ARG A 2 -11.65 -43.32 16.05
N GLN A 3 -12.25 -42.72 17.07
CA GLN A 3 -12.87 -41.41 16.98
C GLN A 3 -11.72 -40.40 16.86
N ILE A 4 -11.26 -40.19 15.63
CA ILE A 4 -10.12 -39.31 15.32
C ILE A 4 -10.45 -37.92 15.86
N LYS A 5 -9.44 -37.18 16.33
CA LYS A 5 -9.46 -35.75 16.76
C LYS A 5 -10.03 -34.76 15.71
N SER A 6 -10.87 -35.18 14.77
CA SER A 6 -11.40 -34.41 13.64
C SER A 6 -12.08 -33.12 14.08
N PHE A 7 -12.79 -33.11 15.22
CA PHE A 7 -13.41 -31.89 15.75
C PHE A 7 -12.37 -30.82 16.13
N ASN A 8 -11.26 -31.23 16.76
CA ASN A 8 -10.17 -30.31 17.10
C ASN A 8 -9.38 -29.89 15.85
N ALA A 9 -9.20 -30.80 14.88
CA ALA A 9 -8.50 -30.48 13.63
C ALA A 9 -9.25 -29.44 12.79
N VAL A 10 -10.58 -29.56 12.66
CA VAL A 10 -11.40 -28.58 11.95
C VAL A 10 -11.37 -27.23 12.66
N ARG A 11 -11.48 -27.20 13.99
CA ARG A 11 -11.39 -25.94 14.76
C ARG A 11 -10.04 -25.25 14.60
N MET A 12 -8.94 -26.01 14.59
CA MET A 12 -7.60 -25.49 14.34
C MET A 12 -7.44 -24.99 12.90
N MET A 13 -8.02 -25.69 11.92
CA MET A 13 -7.99 -25.26 10.52
C MET A 13 -8.77 -23.96 10.32
N VAL A 14 -9.96 -23.85 10.90
CA VAL A 14 -10.77 -22.62 10.86
C VAL A 14 -10.04 -21.48 11.57
N ALA A 15 -9.48 -21.73 12.76
CA ALA A 15 -8.70 -20.71 13.47
C ALA A 15 -7.48 -20.23 12.66
N GLY A 16 -6.73 -21.17 12.06
CA GLY A 16 -5.59 -20.85 11.20
C GLY A 16 -6.02 -20.07 9.95
N PHE A 17 -7.12 -20.48 9.30
CA PHE A 17 -7.68 -19.76 8.17
C PHE A 17 -8.09 -18.33 8.54
N VAL A 18 -8.79 -18.12 9.66
CA VAL A 18 -9.20 -16.79 10.11
C VAL A 18 -7.99 -15.91 10.39
N ILE A 19 -6.94 -16.44 11.04
CA ILE A 19 -5.71 -15.69 11.30
C ILE A 19 -5.02 -15.29 10.00
N LEU A 20 -4.87 -16.23 9.06
CA LEU A 20 -4.26 -15.96 7.75
C LEU A 20 -5.10 -14.99 6.92
N PHE A 21 -6.42 -15.12 6.98
CA PHE A 21 -7.35 -14.22 6.31
C PHE A 21 -7.28 -12.81 6.89
N MET A 22 -7.25 -12.65 8.22
CA MET A 22 -7.00 -11.36 8.85
C MET A 22 -5.65 -10.78 8.43
N ALA A 23 -4.59 -11.60 8.43
CA ALA A 23 -3.28 -11.15 7.96
C ALA A 23 -3.29 -10.71 6.49
N LEU A 24 -4.14 -11.30 5.65
CA LEU A 24 -4.31 -10.90 4.25
C LEU A 24 -5.16 -9.63 4.12
N SER A 25 -6.29 -9.54 4.83
CA SER A 25 -7.22 -8.40 4.77
C SER A 25 -6.66 -7.13 5.39
N TYR A 26 -5.84 -7.26 6.44
CA TYR A 26 -5.18 -6.14 7.12
C TYR A 26 -3.70 -6.02 6.76
N GLY A 27 -3.19 -6.93 5.93
CA GLY A 27 -1.81 -6.90 5.47
C GLY A 27 -1.62 -5.81 4.43
N ASN A 28 -0.70 -4.88 4.69
CA ASN A 28 -0.25 -3.92 3.68
C ASN A 28 0.72 -4.60 2.70
N VAL A 29 0.20 -5.53 1.89
CA VAL A 29 1.01 -6.35 0.97
C VAL A 29 1.69 -5.48 -0.08
N ASP A 30 0.95 -4.59 -0.73
CA ASP A 30 1.48 -3.72 -1.79
C ASP A 30 2.52 -2.72 -1.26
N GLY A 31 2.28 -2.14 -0.09
CA GLY A 31 3.28 -1.29 0.57
C GLY A 31 4.52 -2.08 0.99
N MET A 32 4.37 -3.33 1.41
CA MET A 32 5.52 -4.21 1.66
C MET A 32 6.30 -4.53 0.37
N ILE A 33 5.62 -4.77 -0.75
CA ILE A 33 6.24 -4.98 -2.06
C ILE A 33 7.03 -3.74 -2.48
N ALA A 34 6.41 -2.56 -2.43
CA ALA A 34 7.06 -1.29 -2.74
C ALA A 34 8.30 -1.05 -1.88
N LYS A 35 8.16 -1.18 -0.55
CA LYS A 35 9.26 -1.04 0.42
C LYS A 35 10.41 -1.98 0.10
N TYR A 36 10.11 -3.24 -0.21
CA TYR A 36 11.12 -4.25 -0.50
C TYR A 36 11.88 -3.95 -1.79
N ASN A 37 11.16 -3.67 -2.88
CA ASN A 37 11.77 -3.41 -4.19
C ASN A 37 12.63 -2.13 -4.17
N ILE A 38 12.13 -1.06 -3.56
CA ILE A 38 12.87 0.20 -3.38
C ILE A 38 14.14 -0.05 -2.57
N ALA A 39 14.04 -0.74 -1.43
CA ALA A 39 15.21 -1.01 -0.59
C ALA A 39 16.25 -1.87 -1.32
N ARG A 40 15.84 -2.85 -2.12
CA ARG A 40 16.77 -3.67 -2.91
C ARG A 40 17.48 -2.86 -3.99
N TYR A 41 16.76 -1.93 -4.62
CA TYR A 41 17.31 -0.99 -5.59
C TYR A 41 18.32 -0.03 -4.94
N GLU A 42 17.95 0.60 -3.82
CA GLU A 42 18.84 1.51 -3.07
C GLU A 42 20.11 0.83 -2.57
N ASN A 43 20.01 -0.44 -2.16
CA ASN A 43 21.15 -1.26 -1.72
C ASN A 43 21.97 -1.84 -2.89
N GLY A 44 21.62 -1.55 -4.14
CA GLY A 44 22.33 -2.05 -5.33
C GLY A 44 22.17 -3.55 -5.61
N THR A 45 21.33 -4.25 -4.84
CA THR A 45 21.03 -5.68 -5.05
C THR A 45 19.98 -5.92 -6.15
N LEU A 46 19.32 -4.85 -6.60
CA LEU A 46 18.43 -4.83 -7.75
C LEU A 46 18.91 -3.73 -8.71
N ASN A 47 19.26 -4.11 -9.94
CA ASN A 47 19.88 -3.18 -10.90
C ASN A 47 18.96 -2.05 -11.32
N ASN A 48 17.68 -2.35 -11.53
CA ASN A 48 16.66 -1.40 -11.99
C ASN A 48 15.38 -1.58 -11.18
N LEU A 49 14.77 -0.46 -10.78
CA LEU A 49 13.45 -0.47 -10.19
C LEU A 49 12.41 -0.62 -11.30
N ASP A 50 11.53 -1.60 -11.18
CA ASP A 50 10.43 -1.81 -12.13
C ASP A 50 9.33 -0.78 -11.87
N ILE A 51 9.34 0.29 -12.67
CA ILE A 51 8.43 1.42 -12.56
C ILE A 51 6.99 1.02 -12.90
N GLU A 52 6.81 0.15 -13.89
CA GLU A 52 5.47 -0.30 -14.31
C GLU A 52 4.83 -1.16 -13.21
N ALA A 53 5.60 -2.08 -12.63
CA ALA A 53 5.13 -2.86 -11.49
C ALA A 53 4.83 -1.99 -10.27
N LEU A 54 5.65 -0.96 -10.00
CA LEU A 54 5.41 0.00 -8.92
C LEU A 54 4.11 0.79 -9.12
N ALA A 55 3.82 1.20 -10.35
CA ALA A 55 2.63 1.99 -10.70
C ALA A 55 1.31 1.23 -10.51
N GLN A 56 1.36 -0.10 -10.57
CA GLN A 56 0.18 -0.98 -10.43
C GLN A 56 -0.14 -1.33 -8.96
N LEU A 57 0.72 -0.94 -8.02
CA LEU A 57 0.48 -1.18 -6.60
C LEU A 57 -0.63 -0.26 -6.07
N SER A 58 -1.40 -0.73 -5.08
CA SER A 58 -2.42 0.10 -4.44
C SER A 58 -1.83 1.31 -3.70
N GLU A 59 -2.70 2.21 -3.23
CA GLU A 59 -2.36 3.42 -2.47
C GLU A 59 -1.47 3.15 -1.26
N ALA A 60 -1.51 1.93 -0.72
CA ALA A 60 -0.67 1.53 0.40
C ALA A 60 0.85 1.57 0.09
N SER A 61 1.21 1.65 -1.21
CA SER A 61 2.58 1.84 -1.71
C SER A 61 3.05 3.30 -1.72
N VAL A 62 2.14 4.27 -1.82
CA VAL A 62 2.42 5.71 -1.95
C VAL A 62 3.44 6.25 -0.94
N PRO A 63 3.34 5.99 0.38
CA PRO A 63 4.32 6.53 1.33
C PRO A 63 5.75 6.05 1.07
N TYR A 64 5.92 4.84 0.54
CA TYR A 64 7.24 4.30 0.21
C TYR A 64 7.78 4.90 -1.08
N ILE A 65 6.94 5.03 -2.11
CA ILE A 65 7.27 5.66 -3.39
C ILE A 65 7.62 7.15 -3.18
N TYR A 66 6.86 7.87 -2.35
CA TYR A 66 7.12 9.26 -2.01
C TYR A 66 8.45 9.45 -1.29
N LYS A 67 8.77 8.55 -0.36
CA LYS A 67 10.08 8.55 0.32
C LYS A 67 11.22 8.35 -0.68
N ALA A 68 11.09 7.41 -1.61
CA ALA A 68 12.09 7.19 -2.66
C ALA A 68 12.23 8.42 -3.58
N TYR A 69 11.12 9.07 -3.93
CA TYR A 69 11.11 10.30 -4.73
C TYR A 69 11.89 11.45 -4.06
N GLN A 70 11.75 11.60 -2.74
CA GLN A 70 12.49 12.62 -2.00
C GLN A 70 13.99 12.31 -1.91
N ASN A 71 14.34 11.04 -1.72
CA ASN A 71 15.72 10.63 -1.44
C ASN A 71 16.57 10.43 -2.70
N THR A 72 15.97 10.20 -3.86
CA THR A 72 16.71 9.96 -5.09
C THR A 72 17.34 11.24 -5.67
N SER A 73 18.60 11.13 -6.06
CA SER A 73 19.33 12.17 -6.81
C SER A 73 19.28 11.94 -8.33
N ASN A 74 18.83 10.76 -8.77
CA ASN A 74 18.71 10.43 -10.19
C ASN A 74 17.47 11.11 -10.77
N GLN A 75 17.68 12.06 -11.68
CA GLN A 75 16.61 12.88 -12.27
C GLN A 75 15.59 12.05 -13.07
N ASN A 76 16.02 11.00 -13.75
CA ASN A 76 15.12 10.14 -14.53
C ASN A 76 14.20 9.35 -13.59
N LEU A 77 14.78 8.68 -12.60
CA LEU A 77 14.02 7.96 -11.58
C LEU A 77 13.09 8.92 -10.81
N LYS A 78 13.54 10.13 -10.51
CA LYS A 78 12.73 11.14 -9.83
C LYS A 78 11.50 11.52 -10.65
N ALA A 79 11.65 11.68 -11.97
CA ALA A 79 10.55 11.96 -12.87
C ALA A 79 9.57 10.78 -12.95
N ASP A 80 10.08 9.54 -13.04
CA ASP A 80 9.25 8.33 -13.08
C ASP A 80 8.41 8.16 -11.81
N LEU A 81 9.04 8.31 -10.63
CA LEU A 81 8.33 8.22 -9.35
C LEU A 81 7.30 9.35 -9.19
N LYS A 82 7.61 10.56 -9.68
CA LYS A 82 6.64 11.66 -9.70
C LYS A 82 5.41 11.32 -10.55
N ASN A 83 5.62 10.73 -11.73
CA ASN A 83 4.52 10.35 -12.61
C ASN A 83 3.60 9.31 -11.95
N ILE A 84 4.17 8.32 -11.25
CA ILE A 84 3.40 7.35 -10.47
C ILE A 84 2.56 8.06 -9.40
N LEU A 85 3.17 8.93 -8.61
CA LEU A 85 2.49 9.65 -7.52
C LEU A 85 1.34 10.54 -8.04
N VAL A 86 1.54 11.19 -9.19
CA VAL A 86 0.50 11.99 -9.85
C VAL A 86 -0.63 11.09 -10.37
N GLN A 87 -0.31 9.94 -10.97
CA GLN A 87 -1.32 8.97 -11.42
C GLN A 87 -2.16 8.44 -10.26
N SER A 88 -1.53 8.07 -9.14
CA SER A 88 -2.24 7.65 -7.92
C SER A 88 -3.13 8.76 -7.34
N SER A 89 -2.82 10.03 -7.62
CA SER A 89 -3.60 11.18 -7.15
C SER A 89 -4.72 11.59 -8.12
N SER A 90 -4.72 11.13 -9.37
CA SER A 90 -5.61 11.66 -10.43
C SER A 90 -7.12 11.34 -10.24
N GLY A 91 -7.50 10.68 -9.15
CA GLY A 91 -8.88 10.50 -8.69
C GLY A 91 -9.35 11.54 -7.66
N GLU A 92 -8.45 12.36 -7.11
CA GLU A 92 -8.73 13.45 -6.16
C GLU A 92 -7.93 14.72 -6.55
N ASP A 93 -8.56 15.89 -6.44
CA ASP A 93 -8.10 17.22 -6.89
C ASP A 93 -6.60 17.44 -7.18
N SER A 94 -6.33 17.86 -8.41
CA SER A 94 -5.01 18.04 -9.04
C SER A 94 -4.10 19.15 -8.49
N ASN A 95 -4.47 19.79 -7.37
CA ASN A 95 -3.68 20.84 -6.71
C ASN A 95 -2.92 20.36 -5.45
N LEU A 96 -3.09 19.11 -5.04
CA LEU A 96 -2.35 18.54 -3.93
C LEU A 96 -1.07 17.87 -4.45
N PHE A 97 0.04 18.60 -4.42
CA PHE A 97 1.32 17.94 -4.22
C PHE A 97 1.16 17.08 -2.97
N VAL A 98 1.17 15.75 -3.14
CA VAL A 98 0.96 14.73 -2.11
C VAL A 98 1.57 15.15 -0.78
N ASP A 99 0.74 15.75 0.06
CA ASP A 99 1.06 15.99 1.45
C ASP A 99 0.86 14.64 2.15
N PRO A 100 1.91 14.05 2.75
CA PRO A 100 1.77 12.81 3.53
C PRO A 100 0.75 12.92 4.68
N GLU A 101 0.29 14.12 5.03
CA GLU A 101 -0.82 14.33 5.97
C GLU A 101 -2.20 13.97 5.39
N THR A 102 -2.44 14.11 4.07
CA THR A 102 -3.74 13.79 3.46
C THR A 102 -4.09 12.30 3.59
N PHE A 103 -3.11 11.42 3.38
CA PHE A 103 -3.29 9.97 3.56
C PHE A 103 -3.51 9.58 5.02
N ARG A 104 -2.96 10.36 5.96
CA ARG A 104 -3.10 10.10 7.39
C ARG A 104 -4.45 10.57 7.93
N ASN A 105 -5.01 11.61 7.32
CA ASN A 105 -6.23 12.27 7.74
C ASN A 105 -7.45 11.87 6.89
N PHE A 106 -7.40 10.73 6.18
CA PHE A 106 -8.59 10.15 5.55
C PHE A 106 -9.58 9.72 6.63
N ASN A 107 -10.39 10.68 7.07
CA ASN A 107 -11.31 10.56 8.18
C ASN A 107 -12.71 10.37 7.62
N PHE A 108 -13.28 9.18 7.83
CA PHE A 108 -14.66 8.88 7.44
C PHE A 108 -15.66 9.85 8.08
N GLN A 109 -15.35 10.40 9.26
CA GLN A 109 -16.21 11.38 9.95
C GLN A 109 -16.30 12.70 9.19
N ASP A 110 -15.22 13.16 8.56
CA ASP A 110 -15.20 14.43 7.83
C ASP A 110 -16.01 14.32 6.52
N ARG A 111 -15.90 13.19 5.79
CA ARG A 111 -16.77 12.94 4.62
C ARG A 111 -18.26 12.86 4.99
N THR A 112 -18.58 12.27 6.14
CA THR A 112 -19.96 12.17 6.61
C THR A 112 -20.51 13.55 7.00
N ALA A 113 -19.67 14.39 7.62
CA ALA A 113 -20.04 15.76 7.97
C ALA A 113 -20.29 16.64 6.74
N ASP A 114 -19.45 16.49 5.69
CA ASP A 114 -19.62 17.19 4.43
C ASP A 114 -20.86 16.75 3.64
N GLU A 115 -21.21 15.46 3.66
CA GLU A 115 -22.47 14.97 3.08
C GLU A 115 -23.68 15.54 3.79
N ILE A 116 -23.67 15.59 5.14
CA ILE A 116 -24.76 16.18 5.94
C ILE A 116 -24.86 17.68 5.72
N ALA A 117 -23.74 18.38 5.56
CA ALA A 117 -23.72 19.82 5.29
C ALA A 117 -24.27 20.18 3.89
N ARG A 118 -24.32 19.22 2.96
CA ARG A 118 -24.83 19.38 1.59
C ARG A 118 -26.24 18.82 1.37
N SER A 119 -26.83 18.13 2.36
CA SER A 119 -28.22 17.62 2.34
C SER A 119 -29.19 18.60 2.99
#